data_AF-A0A966SBP4-F1
#
_entry.id   AF-A0A966SBP4-F1
#
_cell.length_a   1.000
_cell.length_b   1.000
_cell.length_c   1.000
_cell.angle_alpha   90.00
_cell.angle_beta   90.00
_cell.angle_gamma   90.00
#
_symmetry.space_group_name_H-M   'P 1'
#
loop_
_entity.id
_entity.type
_entity.pdbx_description
1 polymer ?
#
loop_
_entity_poly.entity_id
_entity_poly.type
_entity_poly.pdbx_seq_one_letter_code
_entity_poly.pdbx_strand_id
1 'polypeptide(L)'
;MKRKCERWAVLVLVALLTLTGCDRGAAPLSAESLQIRINLLCTTCDDFLRCERTLDAGRDEVYRLYRLREKSFWAQIATIWDYLVQWVQRKTSDKRPLTIYETDGNQKRVVLEEGQARVDMVAGLITLPDSSIDMRSAEWRTPTGELQGRCTTLKRRDGYAWMRSLLGRELPKAGSAAQGAQ
;
A
#
# COMPACT_ATOMS: atom_id res chain seq x y z
N MET A 1 36.64 -34.09 -46.49
CA MET A 1 35.41 -33.31 -46.19
C MET A 1 35.00 -33.41 -44.71
N LYS A 2 35.85 -32.99 -43.75
CA LYS A 2 35.59 -33.17 -42.30
C LYS A 2 35.58 -31.89 -41.45
N ARG A 3 35.74 -30.70 -42.03
CA ARG A 3 35.91 -29.43 -41.28
C ARG A 3 34.65 -28.54 -41.16
N LYS A 4 33.52 -28.95 -41.75
CA LYS A 4 32.29 -28.12 -41.79
C LYS A 4 31.30 -28.41 -40.64
N CYS A 5 31.22 -29.64 -40.12
CA CYS A 5 30.33 -29.96 -39.00
C CYS A 5 30.79 -29.38 -37.65
N GLU A 6 32.11 -29.20 -37.45
CA GLU A 6 32.67 -28.73 -36.18
C GLU A 6 32.31 -27.28 -35.86
N ARG A 7 32.18 -26.44 -36.90
CA ARG A 7 31.84 -25.01 -36.75
C ARG A 7 30.39 -24.76 -36.38
N TRP A 8 29.49 -25.68 -36.72
CA TRP A 8 28.06 -25.54 -36.40
C TRP A 8 27.75 -25.91 -34.95
N ALA A 9 28.48 -26.86 -34.37
CA ALA A 9 28.31 -27.25 -32.97
C ALA A 9 28.69 -26.12 -31.98
N VAL A 10 29.74 -25.35 -32.29
CA VAL A 10 30.21 -24.25 -31.43
C VAL A 10 29.23 -23.08 -31.43
N LEU A 11 28.63 -22.75 -32.58
CA LEU A 11 27.67 -21.65 -32.69
C LEU A 11 26.36 -21.92 -31.92
N VAL A 12 25.90 -23.18 -31.91
CA VAL A 12 24.70 -23.57 -31.14
C VAL A 12 24.96 -23.51 -29.64
N LEU A 13 26.16 -23.89 -29.17
CA LEU A 13 26.50 -23.85 -27.75
C LEU A 13 26.60 -22.41 -27.21
N VAL A 14 27.14 -21.48 -28.01
CA VAL A 14 27.23 -20.05 -27.63
C VAL A 14 25.86 -19.38 -27.62
N ALA A 15 24.96 -19.75 -28.53
CA ALA A 15 23.58 -19.25 -28.55
C ALA A 15 22.72 -19.76 -27.37
N LEU A 16 23.02 -20.95 -26.85
CA LEU A 16 22.37 -21.49 -25.64
C LEU A 16 22.87 -20.85 -24.34
N LEU A 17 24.11 -20.34 -24.33
CA LEU A 17 24.71 -19.67 -23.17
C LEU A 17 24.28 -18.21 -22.99
N THR A 18 23.72 -17.56 -24.02
CA THR A 18 23.21 -16.19 -23.91
C THR A 18 21.76 -16.11 -23.42
N LEU A 19 21.05 -17.24 -23.30
CA LEU A 19 19.67 -17.32 -22.80
C LEU A 19 19.58 -17.57 -21.28
N THR A 20 20.71 -17.70 -20.58
CA THR A 20 20.75 -17.83 -19.11
C THR A 20 20.95 -16.49 -18.40
N GLY A 21 20.45 -15.40 -18.98
CA GLY A 21 20.14 -14.20 -18.23
C GLY A 21 18.87 -14.45 -17.41
N CYS A 22 18.99 -15.15 -16.27
CA CYS A 22 17.91 -15.22 -15.29
C CYS A 22 17.66 -13.80 -14.76
N ASP A 23 16.72 -13.09 -15.39
CA ASP A 23 16.13 -11.85 -14.90
C ASP A 23 15.37 -12.20 -13.61
N ARG A 24 16.11 -12.32 -12.50
CA ARG A 24 15.54 -12.40 -11.17
C ARG A 24 14.95 -11.04 -10.91
N GLY A 25 13.66 -10.88 -11.23
CA GLY A 25 12.92 -9.63 -11.13
C GLY A 25 13.21 -8.89 -9.82
N ALA A 26 13.09 -7.55 -9.88
CA ALA A 26 13.49 -6.63 -8.82
C ALA A 26 13.10 -7.15 -7.42
N ALA A 27 14.09 -7.26 -6.54
CA ALA A 27 13.88 -7.75 -5.19
C ALA A 27 13.02 -6.75 -4.39
N PRO A 28 12.11 -7.24 -3.52
CA PRO A 28 11.39 -6.35 -2.62
C PRO A 28 12.36 -5.68 -1.65
N LEU A 29 11.99 -4.49 -1.21
CA LEU A 29 12.77 -3.70 -0.27
C LEU A 29 12.83 -4.36 1.10
N SER A 30 13.97 -4.21 1.77
CA SER A 30 14.13 -4.69 3.13
C SER A 30 13.31 -3.83 4.10
N ALA A 31 12.74 -4.44 5.13
CA ALA A 31 11.89 -3.75 6.10
C ALA A 31 12.63 -2.64 6.86
N GLU A 32 13.95 -2.75 6.99
CA GLU A 32 14.82 -1.77 7.63
C GLU A 32 14.94 -0.47 6.81
N SER A 33 14.80 -0.56 5.49
CA SER A 33 14.87 0.60 4.58
C SER A 33 13.59 1.43 4.51
N LEU A 34 12.52 0.96 5.17
CA LEU A 34 11.18 1.56 5.10
C LEU A 34 10.87 2.35 6.37
N GLN A 35 10.49 3.62 6.19
CA GLN A 35 9.92 4.45 7.25
C GLN A 35 8.47 4.07 7.54
N ILE A 36 7.69 3.73 6.50
CA ILE A 36 6.34 3.20 6.62
C ILE A 36 6.38 1.68 6.48
N ARG A 37 6.07 0.98 7.57
CA ARG A 37 6.14 -0.49 7.63
C ARG A 37 4.74 -1.08 7.60
N ILE A 38 4.38 -1.67 6.46
CA ILE A 38 3.14 -2.42 6.29
C ILE A 38 3.49 -3.90 6.18
N ASN A 39 2.85 -4.73 7.00
CA ASN A 39 3.06 -6.17 6.92
C ASN A 39 2.13 -6.78 5.86
N LEU A 40 2.63 -6.97 4.63
CA LEU A 40 1.88 -7.57 3.52
C LEU A 40 1.39 -8.99 3.79
N LEU A 41 2.02 -9.72 4.72
CA LEU A 41 1.67 -11.10 5.04
C LEU A 41 0.49 -11.19 6.01
N CYS A 42 0.23 -10.13 6.77
CA CYS A 42 -0.90 -10.13 7.69
C CYS A 42 -2.20 -9.80 6.97
N THR A 43 -3.07 -10.80 6.81
CA THR A 43 -4.37 -10.70 6.13
C THR A 43 -5.47 -10.15 7.03
N THR A 44 -5.30 -10.26 8.35
CA THR A 44 -6.24 -9.85 9.42
C THR A 44 -5.80 -8.56 10.14
N CYS A 45 -4.90 -7.82 9.52
CA CYS A 45 -4.29 -6.64 10.13
C CYS A 45 -4.87 -5.36 9.53
N ASP A 46 -5.45 -4.54 10.41
CA ASP A 46 -5.66 -3.13 10.10
C ASP A 46 -4.36 -2.35 10.31
N ASP A 47 -3.94 -1.61 9.29
CA ASP A 47 -2.81 -0.67 9.37
C ASP A 47 -3.33 0.77 9.26
N PHE A 48 -2.79 1.65 10.11
CA PHE A 48 -3.25 3.04 10.23
C PHE A 48 -2.10 3.98 9.88
N LEU A 49 -2.31 4.84 8.89
CA LEU A 49 -1.35 5.85 8.46
C LEU A 49 -1.91 7.23 8.78
N ARG A 50 -1.17 8.02 9.56
CA ARG A 50 -1.49 9.41 9.85
C ARG A 50 -0.62 10.30 9.00
N CYS A 51 -1.22 11.13 8.16
CA CYS A 51 -0.53 12.00 7.23
C CYS A 51 -0.84 13.47 7.56
N GLU A 52 0.22 14.24 7.73
CA GLU A 52 0.18 15.65 8.08
C GLU A 52 0.67 16.46 6.89
N ARG A 53 -0.02 17.56 6.59
CA ARG A 53 0.40 18.46 5.52
C ARG A 53 1.58 19.29 6.00
N THR A 54 2.52 19.57 5.10
CA THR A 54 3.65 20.47 5.40
C THR A 54 3.17 21.86 5.80
N LEU A 55 2.11 22.36 5.17
CA LEU A 55 1.49 23.66 5.48
C LEU A 55 0.88 23.71 6.89
N ASP A 56 0.56 22.54 7.45
CA ASP A 56 -0.08 22.40 8.76
C ASP A 56 0.91 21.92 9.83
N ALA A 57 2.23 21.94 9.53
CA ALA A 57 3.27 21.47 10.43
C ALA A 57 3.19 22.18 11.80
N GLY A 58 3.18 21.39 12.87
CA GLY A 58 3.01 21.89 14.24
C GLY A 58 1.57 22.01 14.71
N ARG A 59 0.57 21.77 13.84
CA ARG A 59 -0.83 21.60 14.22
C ARG A 59 -1.18 20.12 14.30
N ASP A 60 -0.80 19.48 15.40
CA ASP A 60 -0.98 18.04 15.64
C ASP A 60 -2.45 17.57 15.57
N GLU A 61 -3.41 18.49 15.57
CA GLU A 61 -4.82 18.16 15.47
C GLU A 61 -5.34 18.15 14.02
N VAL A 62 -4.56 18.62 13.04
CA VAL A 62 -4.95 18.65 11.62
C VAL A 62 -4.19 17.57 10.85
N TYR A 63 -4.88 16.49 10.51
CA TYR A 63 -4.28 15.37 9.79
C TYR A 63 -5.31 14.54 9.03
N ARG A 64 -4.82 13.82 8.02
CA ARG A 64 -5.57 12.78 7.33
C ARG A 64 -5.20 11.42 7.89
N LEU A 65 -6.20 10.60 8.17
CA LEU A 65 -6.00 9.23 8.64
C LEU A 65 -6.46 8.24 7.57
N TYR A 66 -5.54 7.40 7.11
CA TYR A 66 -5.80 6.30 6.21
C TYR A 66 -5.86 5.00 7.01
N ARG A 67 -6.99 4.31 6.98
CA ARG A 67 -7.16 2.97 7.55
C ARG A 67 -7.15 1.95 6.42
N LEU A 68 -6.05 1.22 6.31
CA LEU A 68 -5.95 0.05 5.45
C LEU A 68 -6.53 -1.12 6.25
N ARG A 69 -7.77 -1.49 5.94
CA ARG A 69 -8.50 -2.54 6.63
C ARG A 69 -7.95 -3.92 6.27
N GLU A 70 -8.17 -4.87 7.16
CA GLU A 70 -8.05 -6.28 6.84
C GLU A 70 -8.89 -6.64 5.61
N LYS A 71 -8.44 -7.66 4.88
CA LYS A 71 -9.26 -8.22 3.82
C LYS A 71 -10.40 -8.97 4.50
N SER A 72 -11.66 -8.68 4.14
CA SER A 72 -12.77 -9.49 4.65
C SER A 72 -12.52 -10.92 4.21
N PHE A 73 -12.09 -11.73 5.16
CA PHE A 73 -11.80 -13.12 5.04
C PHE A 73 -13.09 -13.74 4.47
N TRP A 74 -13.08 -14.14 3.19
CA TRP A 74 -14.09 -15.00 2.58
C TRP A 74 -15.45 -14.38 2.19
N ALA A 75 -15.66 -14.14 0.88
CA ALA A 75 -16.84 -14.76 0.27
C ALA A 75 -16.53 -16.24 -0.05
N GLN A 76 -16.11 -16.98 0.99
CA GLN A 76 -16.08 -18.43 1.25
C GLN A 76 -15.51 -19.44 0.22
N ILE A 77 -15.02 -19.02 -0.95
CA ILE A 77 -14.62 -19.96 -2.02
C ILE A 77 -13.19 -19.68 -2.49
N ALA A 78 -12.23 -20.34 -1.87
CA ALA A 78 -11.01 -20.85 -2.52
C ALA A 78 -10.31 -21.85 -1.59
N THR A 79 -11.08 -22.64 -0.85
CA THR A 79 -10.66 -23.89 -0.17
C THR A 79 -10.04 -24.94 -1.12
N ILE A 80 -9.81 -24.60 -2.41
CA ILE A 80 -9.28 -25.45 -3.48
C ILE A 80 -7.99 -24.86 -4.12
N TRP A 81 -7.52 -23.66 -3.74
CA TRP A 81 -6.18 -23.22 -4.17
C TRP A 81 -5.04 -23.77 -3.30
N ASP A 82 -5.36 -24.62 -2.33
CA ASP A 82 -4.43 -25.30 -1.42
C ASP A 82 -3.48 -26.31 -2.09
N TYR A 83 -3.49 -26.43 -3.43
CA TYR A 83 -2.55 -27.29 -4.15
C TYR A 83 -1.80 -26.62 -5.33
N LEU A 84 -2.19 -25.43 -5.81
CA LEU A 84 -1.88 -25.04 -7.20
C LEU A 84 -0.77 -24.00 -7.44
N VAL A 85 -0.20 -23.33 -6.44
CA VAL A 85 1.02 -22.53 -6.69
C VAL A 85 2.05 -22.76 -5.59
N GLN A 86 2.61 -23.96 -5.62
CA GLN A 86 3.77 -24.43 -4.83
C GLN A 86 5.10 -23.70 -5.14
N TRP A 87 5.09 -22.41 -5.52
CA TRP A 87 6.32 -21.76 -5.99
C TRP A 87 6.33 -20.24 -5.74
N VAL A 88 6.38 -19.86 -4.47
CA VAL A 88 7.16 -18.72 -3.90
C VAL A 88 7.42 -17.54 -4.84
N GLN A 89 6.38 -16.96 -5.43
CA GLN A 89 6.43 -15.58 -5.91
C GLN A 89 6.39 -14.73 -4.63
N ARG A 90 7.50 -14.09 -4.26
CA ARG A 90 7.54 -13.15 -3.12
C ARG A 90 6.35 -12.20 -3.28
N LYS A 91 5.42 -12.12 -2.32
CA LYS A 91 4.31 -11.17 -2.38
C LYS A 91 4.86 -9.76 -2.30
N THR A 92 5.07 -9.15 -3.46
CA THR A 92 5.64 -7.82 -3.60
C THR A 92 4.58 -6.74 -3.68
N SER A 93 3.33 -7.07 -4.01
CA SER A 93 2.21 -6.12 -3.99
C SER A 93 0.95 -6.72 -3.39
N ASP A 94 0.18 -5.87 -2.70
CA ASP A 94 -1.08 -6.22 -2.05
C ASP A 94 -2.14 -5.13 -2.27
N LYS A 95 -3.41 -5.52 -2.36
CA LYS A 95 -4.56 -4.59 -2.39
C LYS A 95 -5.34 -4.71 -1.09
N ARG A 96 -5.66 -3.58 -0.44
CA ARG A 96 -6.40 -3.54 0.81
C ARG A 96 -7.61 -2.63 0.74
N PRO A 97 -8.74 -2.99 1.38
CA PRO A 97 -9.83 -2.05 1.56
C PRO A 97 -9.34 -0.84 2.35
N LEU A 98 -9.75 0.34 1.93
CA LEU A 98 -9.31 1.61 2.47
C LEU A 98 -10.51 2.38 3.01
N THR A 99 -10.31 3.08 4.13
CA THR A 99 -11.19 4.14 4.59
C THR A 99 -10.34 5.37 4.89
N ILE A 100 -10.78 6.54 4.45
CA ILE A 100 -10.08 7.82 4.60
C ILE A 100 -10.89 8.71 5.53
N TYR A 101 -10.24 9.19 6.57
CA TYR A 101 -10.77 10.16 7.51
C TYR A 101 -9.96 11.44 7.47
N GLU A 102 -10.58 12.56 7.76
CA GLU A 102 -9.89 13.81 7.98
C GLU A 102 -10.25 14.37 9.35
N THR A 103 -9.23 14.92 10.02
CA THR A 103 -9.36 15.61 11.30
C THR A 103 -8.91 17.05 11.11
N ASP A 104 -9.74 17.98 11.56
CA ASP A 104 -9.43 19.40 11.68
C ASP A 104 -9.78 19.83 13.12
N GLY A 105 -8.80 19.73 14.02
CA GLY A 105 -9.03 19.99 15.44
C GLY A 105 -9.97 18.96 16.06
N ASN A 106 -11.08 19.44 16.59
CA ASN A 106 -12.14 18.61 17.15
C ASN A 106 -13.11 18.05 16.10
N GLN A 107 -13.04 18.52 14.86
CA GLN A 107 -13.92 18.03 13.79
C GLN A 107 -13.29 16.82 13.12
N LYS A 108 -14.07 15.73 13.05
CA LYS A 108 -13.68 14.50 12.35
C LYS A 108 -14.70 14.24 11.26
N ARG A 109 -14.25 13.81 10.08
CA ARG A 109 -15.14 13.50 8.95
C ARG A 109 -14.65 12.29 8.18
N VAL A 110 -15.59 11.59 7.54
CA VAL A 110 -15.27 10.51 6.61
C VAL A 110 -15.16 11.10 5.22
N VAL A 111 -13.96 11.03 4.63
CA VAL A 111 -13.70 11.48 3.27
C VAL A 111 -14.07 10.39 2.27
N LEU A 112 -13.71 9.14 2.58
CA LEU A 112 -14.01 7.98 1.75
C LEU A 112 -14.27 6.78 2.65
N GLU A 113 -15.47 6.22 2.59
CA GLU A 113 -15.87 5.08 3.43
C GLU A 113 -15.28 3.77 2.91
N GLU A 114 -15.35 3.57 1.59
CA GLU A 114 -14.90 2.38 0.89
C GLU A 114 -14.04 2.74 -0.31
N GLY A 115 -12.73 2.47 -0.20
CA GLY A 115 -11.77 2.58 -1.28
C GLY A 115 -10.86 1.36 -1.35
N GLN A 116 -9.88 1.43 -2.25
CA GLN A 116 -8.80 0.46 -2.30
C GLN A 116 -7.45 1.16 -2.23
N ALA A 117 -6.57 0.66 -1.39
CA ALA A 117 -5.16 1.00 -1.37
C ALA A 117 -4.36 -0.13 -2.02
N ARG A 118 -3.35 0.21 -2.82
CA ARG A 118 -2.37 -0.75 -3.34
C ARG A 118 -1.03 -0.50 -2.67
N VAL A 119 -0.50 -1.50 -2.00
CA VAL A 119 0.83 -1.47 -1.38
C VAL A 119 1.79 -2.22 -2.30
N ASP A 120 2.92 -1.62 -2.62
CA ASP A 120 3.94 -2.17 -3.51
C ASP A 120 5.31 -2.07 -2.84
N MET A 121 5.84 -3.22 -2.42
CA MET A 121 7.13 -3.37 -1.75
C MET A 121 8.32 -3.37 -2.70
N VAL A 122 8.11 -3.47 -4.01
CA VAL A 122 9.20 -3.33 -5.00
C VAL A 122 9.38 -1.86 -5.30
N ALA A 123 8.29 -1.15 -5.60
CA ALA A 123 8.31 0.29 -5.77
C ALA A 123 8.63 1.01 -4.44
N GLY A 124 8.20 0.44 -3.32
CA GLY A 124 8.18 1.12 -2.03
C GLY A 124 7.10 2.20 -1.99
N LEU A 125 5.93 1.92 -2.56
CA LEU A 125 4.88 2.90 -2.79
C LEU A 125 3.52 2.36 -2.34
N ILE A 126 2.76 3.20 -1.66
CA ILE A 126 1.34 2.98 -1.38
C ILE A 126 0.55 3.91 -2.30
N THR A 127 -0.21 3.33 -3.23
CA THR A 127 -1.13 4.06 -4.09
C THR A 127 -2.51 4.09 -3.44
N LEU A 128 -3.05 5.30 -3.26
CA LEU A 128 -4.38 5.57 -2.72
C LEU A 128 -5.24 6.20 -3.82
N PRO A 129 -6.58 6.25 -3.69
CA PRO A 129 -7.45 6.88 -4.68
C PRO A 129 -7.20 8.39 -4.83
N ASP A 130 -6.81 9.04 -3.73
CA ASP A 130 -6.65 10.49 -3.64
C ASP A 130 -5.19 10.94 -3.61
N SER A 131 -4.23 10.01 -3.56
CA SER A 131 -2.83 10.33 -3.26
C SER A 131 -1.89 9.13 -3.41
N SER A 132 -0.61 9.36 -3.16
CA SER A 132 0.40 8.31 -3.05
C SER A 132 1.35 8.58 -1.88
N ILE A 133 1.91 7.52 -1.31
CA ILE A 133 2.85 7.61 -0.19
C ILE A 133 4.10 6.79 -0.51
N ASP A 134 5.26 7.44 -0.51
CA ASP A 134 6.55 6.75 -0.60
C ASP A 134 6.88 6.14 0.77
N MET A 135 7.13 4.83 0.81
CA MET A 135 7.34 4.08 2.04
C MET A 135 8.74 4.25 2.64
N ARG A 136 9.70 4.74 1.85
CA ARG A 136 11.10 4.97 2.26
C ARG A 136 11.27 6.35 2.87
N SER A 137 10.68 7.37 2.24
CA SER A 137 10.76 8.76 2.69
C SER A 137 9.56 9.19 3.54
N ALA A 138 8.49 8.41 3.54
CA ALA A 138 7.20 8.74 4.12
C ALA A 138 6.54 9.98 3.51
N GLU A 139 6.97 10.41 2.32
CA GLU A 139 6.39 11.56 1.62
C GLU A 139 5.00 11.22 1.10
N TRP A 140 4.06 12.12 1.37
CA TRP A 140 2.68 12.06 0.91
C TRP A 140 2.48 13.03 -0.23
N ARG A 141 2.03 12.52 -1.38
CA ARG A 141 1.91 13.27 -2.62
C ARG A 141 0.51 13.18 -3.21
N THR A 142 0.07 14.24 -3.90
CA THR A 142 -1.16 14.21 -4.71
C THR A 142 -1.05 13.15 -5.82
N PRO A 143 -2.15 12.81 -6.50
CA PRO A 143 -2.11 11.96 -7.69
C PRO A 143 -1.28 12.57 -8.83
N THR A 144 -1.13 13.89 -8.85
CA THR A 144 -0.30 14.64 -9.80
C THR A 144 1.18 14.68 -9.41
N GLY A 145 1.56 14.15 -8.23
CA GLY A 145 2.95 14.06 -7.75
C GLY A 145 3.42 15.22 -6.86
N GLU A 146 2.57 16.22 -6.62
CA GLU A 146 2.85 17.36 -5.75
C GLU A 146 2.97 16.92 -4.29
N LEU A 147 4.00 17.39 -3.58
CA LEU A 147 4.22 17.05 -2.17
C LEU A 147 3.20 17.75 -1.26
N GLN A 148 2.33 16.97 -0.61
CA GLN A 148 1.41 17.49 0.41
C GLN A 148 2.02 17.52 1.80
N GLY A 149 2.84 16.51 2.14
CA GLY A 149 3.36 16.37 3.49
C GLY A 149 4.01 15.03 3.77
N ARG A 150 3.89 14.55 5.01
CA ARG A 150 4.50 13.30 5.46
C ARG A 150 3.54 12.44 6.24
N CYS A 151 3.72 11.13 6.12
CA CYS A 151 2.94 10.14 6.86
C CYS A 151 3.77 9.47 7.94
N THR A 152 3.07 8.93 8.94
CA THR A 152 3.62 8.05 9.97
C THR A 152 2.70 6.85 10.15
N THR A 153 3.29 5.70 10.49
CA THR A 153 2.49 4.51 10.85
C THR A 153 2.11 4.61 12.31
N LEU A 154 0.81 4.57 12.61
CA LEU A 154 0.34 4.50 13.99
C LEU A 154 0.47 3.07 14.51
N LYS A 155 0.75 2.94 15.80
CA LYS A 155 0.62 1.64 16.47
C LYS A 155 -0.85 1.20 16.37
N ARG A 156 -1.06 -0.09 16.10
CA ARG A 156 -2.41 -0.67 15.94
C ARG A 156 -3.35 -0.34 17.10
N ARG A 157 -2.84 -0.39 18.34
CA ARG A 157 -3.60 0.01 19.55
C ARG A 157 -4.12 1.44 19.46
N ASP A 158 -3.29 2.37 19.02
CA ASP A 158 -3.58 3.81 18.99
C ASP A 158 -4.55 4.13 17.84
N GLY A 159 -4.38 3.46 16.68
CA GLY A 159 -5.35 3.52 15.59
C GLY A 159 -6.74 3.01 15.99
N TYR A 160 -6.82 1.87 16.69
CA TYR A 160 -8.10 1.40 17.22
C TYR A 160 -8.66 2.27 18.35
N ALA A 161 -7.81 2.88 19.18
CA ALA A 161 -8.26 3.86 20.18
C ALA A 161 -8.89 5.07 19.50
N TRP A 162 -8.29 5.55 18.40
CA TRP A 162 -8.87 6.59 17.57
C TRP A 162 -10.22 6.18 16.99
N MET A 163 -10.34 4.97 16.42
CA MET A 163 -11.62 4.44 15.92
C MET A 163 -12.68 4.35 17.02
N ARG A 164 -12.30 3.90 18.23
CA ARG A 164 -13.21 3.83 19.38
C ARG A 164 -13.72 5.20 19.81
N SER A 165 -12.93 6.27 19.63
CA SER A 165 -13.38 7.64 19.91
C SER A 165 -14.53 8.11 19.00
N LEU A 166 -14.80 7.38 17.91
CA LEU A 166 -15.88 7.64 16.97
C LEU A 166 -17.16 6.84 17.26
N LEU A 167 -17.08 5.81 18.09
CA LEU A 167 -18.23 4.93 18.35
C LEU A 167 -19.37 5.74 18.99
N GLY A 168 -20.57 5.60 18.44
CA GLY A 168 -21.76 6.37 18.86
C GLY A 168 -21.83 7.79 18.28
N ARG A 169 -20.95 8.17 17.35
CA ARG A 169 -20.99 9.46 16.63
C ARG A 169 -21.10 9.21 15.13
N GLU A 170 -22.16 9.70 14.50
CA GLU A 170 -22.22 9.76 13.05
C GLU A 170 -21.24 10.84 12.57
N LEU A 171 -20.28 10.44 11.73
CA LEU A 171 -19.35 11.39 11.13
C LEU A 171 -19.95 11.96 9.85
N PRO A 172 -19.86 13.28 9.63
CA PRO A 172 -20.29 13.87 8.38
C PRO A 172 -19.48 13.27 7.23
N LYS A 173 -20.17 12.91 6.15
CA LYS A 173 -19.56 12.41 4.91
C LYS A 173 -19.12 13.60 4.06
N ALA A 174 -18.02 13.47 3.32
CA ALA A 174 -17.62 14.50 2.37
C ALA A 174 -18.77 14.77 1.38
N GLY A 175 -19.37 15.97 1.48
CA GLY A 175 -20.52 16.40 0.66
C GLY A 175 -21.81 16.70 1.44
N SER A 176 -21.93 16.34 2.73
CA SER A 176 -23.16 16.59 3.52
C SER A 176 -23.18 17.92 4.29
N ALA A 177 -22.15 18.76 4.17
CA ALA A 177 -22.02 20.02 4.90
C ALA A 177 -22.70 21.23 4.21
N ALA A 178 -23.88 21.03 3.60
CA ALA A 178 -24.62 22.11 2.93
C ALA A 178 -26.13 22.16 3.19
N GLN A 179 -26.66 21.39 4.17
CA GLN A 179 -28.08 21.47 4.53
C GLN A 179 -28.25 21.38 6.04
N GLY A 180 -28.30 22.53 6.70
CA GLY A 180 -28.51 22.60 8.15
C GLY A 180 -28.22 23.98 8.74
N ALA A 181 -28.60 25.04 8.04
CA ALA A 181 -28.65 26.40 8.57
C ALA A 181 -29.76 27.16 7.85
N GLN A 182 -31.00 26.88 8.24
CA GLN A 182 -32.16 27.77 8.12
C GLN A 182 -33.01 27.59 9.37
#